data_AF-A0A967SRI1-F1
#
_entry.id   AF-A0A967SRI1-F1
#
_cell.length_a   1.000
_cell.length_b   1.000
_cell.length_c   1.000
_cell.angle_alpha   90.00
_cell.angle_beta   90.00
_cell.angle_gamma   90.00
#
_symmetry.space_group_name_H-M   'P 1'
#
loop_
_entity.id
_entity.type
_entity.pdbx_description
1 polymer ?
#
loop_
_entity_poly.entity_id
_entity_poly.type
_entity_poly.pdbx_seq_one_letter_code
_entity_poly.pdbx_strand_id
1 'polypeptide(L)' 'MYTLVRRFIKTGVAFLAVGLVLGFWLLVQRELVGVYPHPNLVSAHAHAVLIGFVMFLILGVALWLFPRAAKEDTRYSP' A
#
# COMPACT_ATOMS: atom_id res chain seq x y z
N MET A 1 -7.26 14.16 11.89
CA MET A 1 -6.00 14.03 11.12
C MET A 1 -5.43 12.62 11.26
N TYR A 2 -5.14 12.17 12.48
CA TYR A 2 -4.62 10.81 12.73
C TYR A 2 -5.54 9.67 12.27
N THR A 3 -6.84 9.90 12.13
CA THR A 3 -7.77 8.92 11.56
C THR A 3 -7.50 8.65 10.08
N LEU A 4 -7.18 9.68 9.30
CA LEU A 4 -6.89 9.54 7.86
C LEU A 4 -5.52 8.89 7.65
N VAL A 5 -4.50 9.33 8.41
CA VAL A 5 -3.18 8.68 8.48
C VAL A 5 -3.33 7.18 8.74
N ARG A 6 -4.07 6.81 9.80
CA ARG A 6 -4.32 5.40 10.13
C ARG A 6 -5.02 4.64 9.02
N ARG A 7 -5.94 5.26 8.28
CA ARG A 7 -6.60 4.62 7.12
C ARG A 7 -5.61 4.35 6.00
N PHE A 8 -4.79 5.33 5.60
CA PHE A 8 -3.76 5.13 4.57
C PHE A 8 -2.79 4.01 4.93
N ILE A 9 -2.26 4.03 6.16
CA ILE A 9 -1.31 3.00 6.62
C ILE A 9 -1.99 1.62 6.66
N LYS A 10 -3.20 1.50 7.22
CA LYS A 10 -3.93 0.22 7.28
C LYS A 10 -4.24 -0.32 5.89
N THR A 11 -4.67 0.53 4.95
CA THR A 11 -4.93 0.13 3.57
C THR A 11 -3.64 -0.32 2.89
N GLY A 12 -2.53 0.39 3.08
CA GLY A 12 -1.23 -0.03 2.57
C GLY A 12 -0.81 -1.40 3.11
N VAL A 13 -0.92 -1.63 4.42
CA VAL A 13 -0.61 -2.94 5.04
C VAL A 13 -1.52 -4.05 4.50
N ALA A 14 -2.79 -3.77 4.25
CA ALA A 14 -3.69 -4.75 3.62
C ALA A 14 -3.23 -5.11 2.20
N PHE A 15 -2.82 -4.12 1.39
CA PHE A 15 -2.24 -4.36 0.07
C PHE A 15 -0.92 -5.14 0.14
N LEU A 16 -0.09 -4.90 1.14
CA LEU A 16 1.13 -5.69 1.37
C LEU A 16 0.78 -7.16 1.62
N ALA A 17 -0.18 -7.42 2.50
CA ALA A 17 -0.62 -8.79 2.79
C ALA A 17 -1.12 -9.50 1.51
N VAL A 18 -1.95 -8.82 0.71
CA VAL A 18 -2.42 -9.35 -0.58
C VAL A 18 -1.25 -9.57 -1.55
N GLY A 19 -0.33 -8.62 -1.65
CA GLY A 19 0.87 -8.72 -2.47
C GLY A 19 1.76 -9.90 -2.08
N LEU A 20 1.98 -10.12 -0.79
CA LEU A 20 2.76 -11.26 -0.28
C LEU A 20 2.08 -12.60 -0.54
N VAL A 21 0.75 -12.69 -0.34
CA VAL A 21 -0.01 -13.92 -0.65
C VAL A 21 0.07 -14.23 -2.14
N LEU A 22 -0.10 -13.22 -3.01
CA LEU A 22 0.09 -13.37 -4.45
C LEU A 22 1.51 -13.82 -4.78
N GLY A 23 2.53 -13.14 -4.25
CA GLY A 23 3.94 -13.48 -4.51
C GLY A 23 4.28 -14.91 -4.07
N PHE A 24 3.79 -15.33 -2.90
CA PHE A 24 3.92 -16.69 -2.41
C PHE A 24 3.25 -17.70 -3.33
N TRP A 25 2.02 -17.41 -3.79
CA TRP A 25 1.31 -18.27 -4.74
C TRP A 25 2.06 -18.41 -6.07
N LEU A 26 2.61 -17.32 -6.61
CA LEU A 26 3.41 -17.35 -7.85
C LEU A 26 4.68 -18.19 -7.66
N LEU A 27 5.32 -18.11 -6.50
CA LEU A 27 6.50 -18.91 -6.17
C LEU A 27 6.16 -20.41 -6.08
N VAL A 28 5.07 -20.76 -5.40
CA VAL A 28 4.58 -22.15 -5.31
C VAL A 28 4.26 -22.72 -6.69
N GLN A 29 3.54 -21.96 -7.54
CA GLN A 29 3.22 -22.38 -8.90
C GLN A 29 4.47 -22.63 -9.74
N ARG A 30 5.45 -21.72 -9.65
CA ARG A 30 6.69 -21.84 -10.40
C ARG A 30 7.55 -23.02 -9.93
N GLU A 31 7.77 -23.14 -8.63
CA GLU A 31 8.79 -24.05 -8.08
C GLU A 31 8.25 -25.45 -7.77
N LEU A 32 6.98 -25.58 -7.36
CA LEU A 32 6.39 -26.88 -7.02
C LEU A 32 5.56 -27.49 -8.16
N VAL A 33 4.92 -26.65 -8.97
CA VAL A 33 4.05 -27.11 -10.07
C VAL A 33 4.78 -27.05 -11.43
N GLY A 34 5.87 -26.28 -11.52
CA GLY A 34 6.62 -26.08 -12.77
C GLY A 34 5.90 -25.21 -13.79
N VAL A 35 4.84 -24.49 -13.38
CA VAL A 35 4.05 -23.63 -14.26
C VAL A 35 4.52 -22.19 -14.12
N TYR A 36 4.94 -21.60 -15.22
CA TYR A 36 5.33 -20.18 -15.22
C TYR A 36 4.11 -19.29 -14.97
N PRO A 37 4.21 -18.30 -14.06
CA PRO A 37 3.08 -17.44 -13.76
C PRO A 37 2.68 -16.56 -14.95
N HIS A 38 1.37 -16.40 -15.15
CA HIS A 38 0.85 -15.54 -16.20
C HIS A 38 1.31 -14.08 -16.00
N PRO A 39 1.74 -13.35 -17.06
CA PRO A 39 2.25 -11.98 -16.94
C PRO A 39 1.31 -11.02 -16.20
N ASN A 40 -0.01 -11.15 -16.41
CA ASN A 40 -1.00 -10.34 -15.69
C ASN A 40 -0.97 -10.56 -14.17
N LEU A 41 -0.69 -11.78 -13.69
CA LEU A 41 -0.57 -12.06 -12.25
C LEU A 41 0.71 -11.45 -11.67
N VAL A 42 1.80 -11.51 -12.42
CA VAL A 42 3.06 -10.84 -12.04
C VAL A 42 2.85 -9.32 -11.97
N SER A 43 2.16 -8.75 -12.96
CA SER A 43 1.79 -7.34 -12.96
C SER A 43 0.86 -6.98 -11.79
N ALA A 44 -0.13 -7.81 -11.48
CA ALA A 44 -1.03 -7.62 -10.35
C ALA A 44 -0.30 -7.66 -9.00
N HIS A 45 0.63 -8.60 -8.82
CA HIS A 45 1.51 -8.66 -7.66
C HIS A 45 2.34 -7.38 -7.53
N ALA A 46 2.99 -6.94 -8.63
CA ALA A 46 3.79 -5.72 -8.63
C ALA A 46 2.95 -4.48 -8.30
N HIS A 47 1.75 -4.34 -8.88
CA HIS A 47 0.84 -3.23 -8.57
C HIS A 47 0.37 -3.25 -7.12
N ALA A 48 0.02 -4.42 -6.57
CA ALA A 48 -0.38 -4.55 -5.18
C ALA A 48 0.73 -4.08 -4.22
N VAL A 49 1.98 -4.43 -4.50
CA VAL A 49 3.12 -4.02 -3.65
C VAL A 49 3.52 -2.56 -3.87
N LEU A 50 3.74 -2.14 -5.12
CA LEU A 50 4.28 -0.81 -5.41
C LEU A 50 3.22 0.28 -5.24
N ILE A 51 2.06 0.11 -5.86
CA ILE A 51 1.00 1.13 -5.86
C ILE A 51 0.08 0.93 -4.65
N GLY A 52 -0.29 -0.31 -4.35
CA GLY A 52 -1.15 -0.62 -3.21
C GLY A 52 -0.48 -0.39 -1.87
N PHE A 53 0.72 -0.91 -1.66
CA PHE A 53 1.41 -0.77 -0.37
C PHE A 53 2.30 0.48 -0.30
N VAL A 54 3.32 0.58 -1.16
CA VAL A 54 4.35 1.63 -1.03
C VAL A 54 3.75 3.03 -1.17
N MET A 55 2.92 3.27 -2.19
CA MET A 55 2.31 4.60 -2.37
C MET A 55 1.37 4.98 -1.22
N PHE A 56 0.52 4.07 -0.73
CA PHE A 56 -0.35 4.35 0.43
C PHE A 56 0.45 4.60 1.71
N LEU A 57 1.56 3.88 1.90
CA LEU A 57 2.47 4.10 3.02
C LEU A 57 3.11 5.49 2.94
N ILE A 58 3.61 5.88 1.76
CA ILE A 58 4.19 7.22 1.52
C ILE A 58 3.15 8.30 1.84
N LEU A 59 1.93 8.19 1.32
CA LEU A 59 0.86 9.16 1.57
C LEU A 59 0.48 9.22 3.06
N GLY A 60 0.38 8.06 3.72
CA GLY A 60 0.08 7.99 5.15
C GLY A 60 1.15 8.67 6.01
N VAL A 61 2.43 8.41 5.71
CA VAL A 61 3.57 9.03 6.41
C VAL A 61 3.67 10.51 6.08
N ALA A 62 3.47 10.92 4.82
CA ALA A 62 3.50 12.33 4.44
C ALA A 62 2.44 13.15 5.18
N LEU A 63 1.21 12.63 5.31
CA LEU A 63 0.14 13.25 6.08
C LEU A 63 0.42 13.30 7.58
N TRP A 64 1.27 12.41 8.10
CA TRP A 64 1.69 12.41 9.49
C TRP A 64 2.83 13.40 9.74
N LEU A 65 3.81 13.46 8.84
CA LEU A 65 4.97 14.34 8.94
C LEU A 65 4.62 15.80 8.66
N PHE A 66 3.71 16.04 7.70
CA PHE A 66 3.21 17.36 7.32
C PHE A 66 1.71 17.47 7.59
N PRO A 67 1.29 17.51 8.87
CA PRO A 67 -0.11 17.66 9.20
C PRO A 67 -0.59 19.07 8.81
N ARG A 68 -1.73 19.15 8.11
CA ARG A 68 -2.49 20.40 7.94
C ARG A 68 -2.76 21.08 9.30
N ALA A 69 -2.86 22.40 9.31
CA ALA A 69 -3.24 23.16 10.49
C ALA A 69 -4.57 22.65 11.08
N ALA A 70 -4.70 22.75 12.41
CA ALA A 70 -5.93 22.42 13.11
C ALA A 70 -7.07 23.31 12.60
N LYS A 71 -8.31 22.81 12.57
CA LYS A 71 -9.44 23.59 12.02
C LYS A 71 -9.74 24.85 12.83
N GLU A 72 -9.34 24.84 14.09
CA GLU A 72 -9.55 25.88 15.07
C GLU A 72 -8.38 26.89 15.09
N ASP A 73 -7.34 26.65 14.28
CA ASP A 73 -6.18 27.53 14.22
C ASP A 73 -6.51 28.83 13.48
N THR A 74 -6.77 29.88 14.25
CA THR A 74 -7.10 31.21 13.74
C THR A 74 -5.93 31.92 13.06
N ARG A 75 -4.70 31.39 13.17
CA ARG A 75 -3.51 31.92 12.49
C ARG A 75 -3.37 31.41 11.05
N TYR A 76 -4.12 30.37 10.68
CA TYR A 76 -4.08 29.77 9.35
C TYR A 76 -5.15 30.39 8.45
N SER A 77 -4.73 31.14 7.42
CA SER A 77 -5.61 31.65 6.35
C SER A 77 -5.36 30.86 5.06
N PRO A 78 -6.29 30.00 4.62
CA PRO A 78 -6.14 29.14 3.44
C PRO A 78 -6.22 29.88 2.11
#